data_AF-A0A0F2TH14-F1
#
_entry.id   AF-A0A0F2TH14-F1
#
_cell.length_a   1.000
_cell.length_b   1.000
_cell.length_c   1.000
_cell.angle_alpha   90.00
_cell.angle_beta   90.00
_cell.angle_gamma   90.00
#
_symmetry.space_group_name_H-M   'P 1'
#
loop_
_entity.id
_entity.type
_entity.pdbx_description
1 polymer ?
#
loop_
_entity_poly.entity_id
_entity_poly.type
_entity_poly.pdbx_seq_one_letter_code
_entity_poly.pdbx_strand_id
1 'polypeptide(L)'
;MCSAAVLVVAVTACRPFGTALPEPAPPSAQWILDAVSPEDVRPPRCPKPTLATLAVLDDDDRSWAEAFWLVDDVDVCSVAIHNLDTHWMTVAFTSIEGLTISKPTAENAMPSVDSYVFTAFHGAVNDVRVSPASAYVVGPVHTRTVVLGYDEIVTFVGYHVRLPQPGQSVPLDLCTAPDQCRDASLDGPPTDFAPTTPPAPVSALPPHRSGSRDLSDTSARAPRHRL
;
A
#
# COMPACT_ATOMS: atom_id res chain seq x y z
N MET A 1 11.67 62.65 -18.56
CA MET A 1 11.51 61.99 -17.24
C MET A 1 10.49 60.88 -17.44
N CYS A 2 10.94 59.65 -17.69
CA CYS A 2 10.06 58.49 -17.85
C CYS A 2 10.14 57.68 -16.56
N SER A 3 9.02 57.61 -15.84
CA SER A 3 8.86 56.74 -14.69
C SER A 3 8.96 55.29 -15.11
N ALA A 4 9.93 54.57 -14.55
CA ALA A 4 10.02 53.13 -14.67
C ALA A 4 8.89 52.50 -13.83
N ALA A 5 7.98 51.81 -14.50
CA ALA A 5 7.03 50.92 -13.87
C ALA A 5 7.80 49.73 -13.29
N VAL A 6 7.70 49.53 -11.98
CA VAL A 6 8.19 48.33 -11.30
C VAL A 6 7.24 47.19 -11.66
N LEU A 7 7.69 46.31 -12.55
CA LEU A 7 7.01 45.07 -12.88
C LEU A 7 7.20 44.12 -11.69
N VAL A 8 6.16 43.94 -10.87
CA VAL A 8 6.13 42.88 -9.87
C VAL A 8 5.96 41.56 -10.63
N VAL A 9 7.06 40.83 -10.80
CA VAL A 9 7.03 39.44 -11.27
C VAL A 9 6.37 38.63 -10.16
N ALA A 10 5.13 38.21 -10.38
CA ALA A 10 4.51 37.18 -9.57
C ALA A 10 5.36 35.91 -9.73
N VAL A 11 6.09 35.56 -8.67
CA VAL A 11 6.71 34.25 -8.56
C VAL A 11 5.55 33.27 -8.39
N THR A 12 5.10 32.68 -9.49
CA THR A 12 4.27 31.48 -9.45
C THR A 12 5.13 30.44 -8.75
N ALA A 13 4.91 30.25 -7.45
CA ALA A 13 5.57 29.20 -6.70
C ALA A 13 5.24 27.88 -7.41
N CYS A 14 6.25 27.26 -8.01
CA CYS A 14 6.18 25.86 -8.37
C CYS A 14 5.78 25.12 -7.10
N ARG A 15 4.52 24.67 -7.01
CA ARG A 15 4.12 23.78 -5.92
C ARG A 15 5.07 22.58 -5.99
N PRO A 16 5.76 22.23 -4.89
CA PRO A 16 6.52 21.00 -4.87
C PRO A 16 5.57 19.85 -5.21
N PHE A 17 6.03 18.93 -6.05
CA PHE A 17 5.28 17.73 -6.40
C PHE A 17 4.86 17.00 -5.11
N GLY A 18 3.58 16.68 -4.97
CA GLY A 18 2.98 16.05 -3.79
C GLY A 18 2.34 17.04 -2.80
N THR A 19 1.04 16.89 -2.59
CA THR A 19 0.30 17.62 -1.55
C THR A 19 0.63 17.00 -0.19
N ALA A 20 1.30 17.76 0.69
CA ALA A 20 1.56 17.32 2.04
C ALA A 20 0.24 17.05 2.76
N LEU A 21 0.15 15.90 3.44
CA LEU A 21 -1.05 15.53 4.17
C LEU A 21 -1.11 16.28 5.51
N PRO A 22 -2.32 16.67 5.99
CA PRO A 22 -2.47 17.40 7.25
C PRO A 22 -1.86 16.68 8.45
N GLU A 23 -1.92 15.36 8.44
CA GLU A 23 -1.24 14.51 9.40
C GLU A 23 -0.39 13.50 8.62
N PRO A 24 0.95 13.66 8.65
CA PRO A 24 1.88 12.82 7.93
C PRO A 24 1.97 11.42 8.55
N ALA A 25 2.45 10.46 7.79
CA ALA A 25 2.68 9.11 8.29
C ALA A 25 3.67 9.11 9.48
N PRO A 26 3.41 8.29 10.51
CA PRO A 26 4.30 8.20 11.66
C PRO A 26 5.67 7.62 11.25
N PRO A 27 6.74 7.86 12.03
CA PRO A 27 8.05 7.25 11.75
C PRO A 27 8.03 5.72 11.71
N SER A 28 7.07 5.08 12.39
CA SER A 28 6.86 3.62 12.30
C SER A 28 6.53 3.17 10.89
N ALA A 29 5.94 4.00 10.03
CA ALA A 29 5.60 3.70 8.64
C ALA A 29 6.79 3.76 7.67
N GLN A 30 8.02 4.04 8.15
CA GLN A 30 9.21 4.11 7.30
C GLN A 30 9.43 2.83 6.47
N TRP A 31 9.06 1.67 7.02
CA TRP A 31 9.20 0.40 6.30
C TRP A 31 8.30 0.33 5.05
N ILE A 32 7.12 0.97 5.07
CA ILE A 32 6.22 1.06 3.91
C ILE A 32 6.90 1.90 2.82
N LEU A 33 7.49 3.04 3.21
CA LEU A 33 8.26 3.87 2.28
C LEU A 33 9.44 3.11 1.69
N ASP A 34 10.18 2.38 2.51
CA ASP A 34 11.34 1.59 2.07
C ASP A 34 10.90 0.50 1.08
N ALA A 35 9.74 -0.13 1.30
CA ALA A 35 9.18 -1.13 0.41
C ALA A 35 8.75 -0.54 -0.95
N VAL A 36 8.08 0.61 -0.95
CA VAL A 36 7.62 1.26 -2.21
C VAL A 36 8.67 2.17 -2.84
N SER A 37 9.83 2.38 -2.22
CA SER A 37 10.90 3.28 -2.69
C SER A 37 11.65 2.85 -3.96
N PRO A 38 11.85 1.56 -4.26
CA PRO A 38 12.44 1.13 -5.52
C PRO A 38 11.60 1.60 -6.73
N GLU A 39 12.26 2.01 -7.81
CA GLU A 39 11.56 2.53 -9.00
C GLU A 39 10.84 1.43 -9.80
N ASP A 40 11.36 0.21 -9.75
CA ASP A 40 10.82 -0.99 -10.40
C ASP A 40 9.53 -1.51 -9.76
N VAL A 41 9.25 -1.08 -8.53
CA VAL A 41 8.02 -1.41 -7.80
C VAL A 41 6.85 -0.50 -8.20
N ARG A 42 7.12 0.77 -8.50
CA ARG A 42 6.06 1.77 -8.70
C ARG A 42 5.69 1.90 -10.19
N PRO A 43 4.40 2.07 -10.52
CA PRO A 43 4.00 2.52 -11.84
C PRO A 43 4.72 3.83 -12.19
N PRO A 44 5.08 4.09 -13.46
CA PRO A 44 5.79 5.31 -13.86
C PRO A 44 5.11 6.63 -13.48
N ARG A 45 3.79 6.60 -13.26
CA ARG A 45 2.98 7.77 -12.86
C ARG A 45 2.96 8.00 -11.34
N CYS A 46 3.44 7.04 -10.55
CA CYS A 46 3.51 7.19 -9.11
C CYS A 46 4.84 7.81 -8.66
N PRO A 47 4.83 9.05 -8.14
CA PRO A 47 6.02 9.65 -7.59
C PRO A 47 6.45 8.87 -6.35
N LYS A 48 7.73 8.99 -5.99
CA LYS A 48 8.24 8.40 -4.75
C LYS A 48 7.56 9.09 -3.55
N PRO A 49 6.88 8.34 -2.66
CA PRO A 49 6.27 8.93 -1.48
C PRO A 49 7.34 9.33 -0.44
N THR A 50 6.94 10.24 0.44
CA THR A 50 7.66 10.61 1.67
C THR A 50 6.73 10.43 2.87
N LEU A 51 7.26 10.47 4.10
CA LEU A 51 6.40 10.43 5.29
C LEU A 51 5.38 11.58 5.29
N ALA A 52 5.74 12.73 4.70
CA ALA A 52 4.88 13.90 4.62
C ALA A 52 3.71 13.75 3.62
N THR A 53 3.83 12.85 2.66
CA THR A 53 2.84 12.66 1.59
C THR A 53 2.09 11.35 1.70
N LEU A 54 2.52 10.43 2.58
CA LEU A 54 1.91 9.13 2.82
C LEU A 54 0.86 9.20 3.93
N ALA A 55 -0.30 8.61 3.70
CA ALA A 55 -1.28 8.24 4.71
C ALA A 55 -1.30 6.72 4.84
N VAL A 56 -1.22 6.23 6.06
CA VAL A 56 -1.46 4.81 6.36
C VAL A 56 -2.93 4.68 6.76
N LEU A 57 -3.67 3.85 6.05
CA LEU A 57 -5.05 3.51 6.40
C LEU A 57 -5.06 2.43 7.47
N ASP A 58 -4.18 1.44 7.29
CA ASP A 58 -4.15 0.27 8.14
C ASP A 58 -2.76 -0.39 8.10
N ASP A 59 -2.24 -0.88 9.24
CA ASP A 59 -1.01 -1.69 9.32
C ASP A 59 -0.96 -2.59 10.57
N ASP A 60 -0.15 -3.66 10.53
CA ASP A 60 0.10 -4.54 11.69
C ASP A 60 1.57 -4.97 11.75
N ASP A 61 2.34 -4.26 12.57
CA ASP A 61 3.70 -4.64 12.99
C ASP A 61 4.58 -5.22 11.85
N ARG A 62 4.46 -4.62 10.64
CA ARG A 62 5.20 -4.96 9.40
C ARG A 62 4.82 -6.27 8.71
N SER A 63 3.72 -6.89 9.07
CA SER A 63 3.19 -8.08 8.38
C SER A 63 2.30 -7.70 7.20
N TRP A 64 1.65 -6.55 7.26
CA TRP A 64 0.86 -5.98 6.17
C TRP A 64 0.68 -4.47 6.35
N ALA A 65 0.29 -3.79 5.28
CA ALA A 65 -0.14 -2.40 5.30
C ALA A 65 -1.02 -2.04 4.11
N GLU A 66 -1.94 -1.11 4.34
CA GLU A 66 -2.65 -0.35 3.32
C GLU A 66 -2.33 1.14 3.50
N ALA A 67 -1.84 1.76 2.43
CA ALA A 67 -1.47 3.17 2.46
C ALA A 67 -1.73 3.83 1.12
N PHE A 68 -1.80 5.16 1.11
CA PHE A 68 -1.90 5.95 -0.11
C PHE A 68 -1.09 7.23 -0.01
N TRP A 69 -0.77 7.83 -1.15
CA TRP A 69 -0.18 9.16 -1.23
C TRP A 69 -0.74 9.91 -2.44
N LEU A 70 -0.93 11.21 -2.25
CA LEU A 70 -1.40 12.09 -3.31
C LEU A 70 -0.27 12.34 -4.32
N VAL A 71 -0.60 12.23 -5.60
CA VAL A 71 0.26 12.70 -6.69
C VAL A 71 0.09 14.20 -6.83
N ASP A 72 -1.17 14.64 -6.85
CA ASP A 72 -1.62 16.03 -6.85
C ASP A 72 -3.06 16.10 -6.28
N ASP A 73 -3.81 17.16 -6.63
CA ASP A 73 -5.19 17.37 -6.17
C ASP A 73 -6.22 16.51 -6.95
N VAL A 74 -5.82 15.71 -7.94
CA VAL A 74 -6.71 14.89 -8.78
C VAL A 74 -6.34 13.41 -8.84
N ASP A 75 -5.08 13.07 -8.62
CA ASP A 75 -4.53 11.72 -8.76
C ASP A 75 -3.92 11.20 -7.45
N VAL A 76 -4.06 9.89 -7.22
CA VAL A 76 -3.58 9.21 -6.02
C VAL A 76 -2.89 7.90 -6.38
N CYS A 77 -1.88 7.55 -5.60
CA CYS A 77 -1.28 6.23 -5.60
C CYS A 77 -1.64 5.49 -4.32
N SER A 78 -2.05 4.24 -4.43
CA SER A 78 -2.31 3.32 -3.32
C SER A 78 -1.28 2.21 -3.29
N VAL A 79 -1.08 1.63 -2.12
CA VAL A 79 -0.31 0.41 -1.93
C VAL A 79 -1.02 -0.52 -0.96
N ALA A 80 -1.10 -1.80 -1.34
CA ALA A 80 -1.38 -2.91 -0.45
C ALA A 80 -0.13 -3.80 -0.34
N ILE A 81 0.37 -4.00 0.87
CA ILE A 81 1.55 -4.81 1.16
C ILE A 81 1.15 -6.01 2.01
N HIS A 82 1.61 -7.20 1.61
CA HIS A 82 1.49 -8.42 2.38
C HIS A 82 2.87 -9.07 2.53
N ASN A 83 3.35 -9.14 3.77
CA ASN A 83 4.70 -9.56 4.11
C ASN A 83 4.76 -10.98 4.70
N LEU A 84 3.67 -11.74 4.61
CA LEU A 84 3.65 -13.14 5.03
C LEU A 84 4.29 -13.99 3.92
N ASP A 85 5.59 -14.24 4.06
CA ASP A 85 6.42 -15.23 3.37
C ASP A 85 6.80 -15.01 1.88
N THR A 86 6.01 -14.28 1.09
CA THR A 86 6.30 -14.07 -0.35
C THR A 86 6.52 -12.61 -0.75
N HIS A 87 6.46 -11.65 0.19
CA HIS A 87 6.58 -10.19 -0.04
C HIS A 87 5.82 -9.74 -1.29
N TRP A 88 4.51 -9.96 -1.30
CA TRP A 88 3.69 -9.49 -2.41
C TRP A 88 3.12 -8.12 -2.08
N MET A 89 3.19 -7.23 -3.06
CA MET A 89 2.78 -5.85 -2.94
C MET A 89 2.19 -5.42 -4.27
N THR A 90 1.15 -4.59 -4.20
CA THR A 90 0.67 -3.85 -5.37
C THR A 90 0.68 -2.39 -5.11
N VAL A 91 1.14 -1.64 -6.11
CA VAL A 91 1.06 -0.21 -6.17
C VAL A 91 0.19 0.15 -7.36
N ALA A 92 -0.90 0.88 -7.13
CA ALA A 92 -1.80 1.32 -8.18
C ALA A 92 -1.76 2.85 -8.32
N PHE A 93 -2.02 3.33 -9.54
CA PHE A 93 -2.24 4.74 -9.84
C PHE A 93 -3.68 4.89 -10.33
N THR A 94 -4.41 5.86 -9.79
CA THR A 94 -5.80 6.12 -10.18
C THR A 94 -6.17 7.57 -9.94
N SER A 95 -7.21 8.05 -10.63
CA SER A 95 -7.78 9.36 -10.33
C SER A 95 -8.72 9.29 -9.13
N ILE A 96 -8.75 10.35 -8.35
CA ILE A 96 -9.64 10.50 -7.18
C ILE A 96 -11.10 10.43 -7.64
N GLU A 97 -11.45 11.14 -8.72
CA GLU A 97 -12.79 11.05 -9.32
C GLU A 97 -13.13 9.59 -9.68
N GLY A 98 -12.18 8.89 -10.32
CA GLY A 98 -12.31 7.48 -10.68
C GLY A 98 -12.64 6.59 -9.48
N LEU A 99 -12.01 6.82 -8.33
CA LEU A 99 -12.32 6.09 -7.09
C LEU A 99 -13.72 6.36 -6.56
N THR A 100 -14.21 7.58 -6.69
CA THR A 100 -15.52 7.98 -6.16
C THR A 100 -16.69 7.44 -6.98
N ILE A 101 -16.51 7.24 -8.29
CA ILE A 101 -17.58 6.82 -9.22
C ILE A 101 -17.49 5.36 -9.66
N SER A 102 -16.29 4.76 -9.66
CA SER A 102 -16.11 3.39 -10.17
C SER A 102 -16.42 2.37 -9.09
N LYS A 103 -16.82 1.18 -9.52
CA LYS A 103 -16.82 0.03 -8.61
C LYS A 103 -15.41 -0.18 -8.07
N PRO A 104 -15.27 -0.42 -6.76
CA PRO A 104 -13.97 -0.77 -6.21
C PRO A 104 -13.44 -2.02 -6.91
N THR A 105 -12.12 -2.09 -7.04
CA THR A 105 -11.43 -3.30 -7.47
C THR A 105 -10.61 -3.82 -6.30
N ALA A 106 -10.59 -5.14 -6.13
CA ALA A 106 -9.68 -5.75 -5.18
C ALA A 106 -8.29 -5.78 -5.81
N GLU A 107 -7.36 -5.04 -5.21
CA GLU A 107 -5.96 -5.10 -5.61
C GLU A 107 -5.46 -6.52 -5.29
N ASN A 108 -4.74 -7.14 -6.24
CA ASN A 108 -4.20 -8.51 -6.09
C ASN A 108 -5.23 -9.60 -5.82
N ALA A 109 -6.35 -9.55 -6.54
CA ALA A 109 -7.41 -10.54 -6.44
C ALA A 109 -6.94 -11.98 -6.69
N MET A 110 -6.53 -12.68 -5.63
CA MET A 110 -6.26 -14.12 -5.65
C MET A 110 -7.40 -14.86 -4.95
N PRO A 111 -7.90 -15.97 -5.50
CA PRO A 111 -8.92 -16.76 -4.84
C PRO A 111 -8.49 -17.17 -3.43
N SER A 112 -9.37 -16.99 -2.45
CA SER A 112 -9.15 -17.39 -1.05
C SER A 112 -8.02 -16.67 -0.31
N VAL A 113 -7.43 -15.61 -0.89
CA VAL A 113 -6.49 -14.72 -0.21
C VAL A 113 -7.23 -13.45 0.19
N ASP A 114 -7.00 -12.99 1.42
CA ASP A 114 -7.53 -11.72 1.89
C ASP A 114 -6.89 -10.61 1.05
N SER A 115 -7.71 -9.87 0.31
CA SER A 115 -7.33 -8.82 -0.64
C SER A 115 -7.78 -7.46 -0.10
N TYR A 116 -7.10 -6.40 -0.50
CA TYR A 116 -7.47 -5.04 -0.11
C TYR A 116 -8.32 -4.38 -1.18
N VAL A 117 -9.23 -3.56 -0.71
CA VAL A 117 -10.09 -2.75 -1.55
C VAL A 117 -9.96 -1.30 -1.16
N PHE A 118 -9.48 -0.50 -2.11
CA PHE A 118 -9.26 0.92 -1.92
C PHE A 118 -10.28 1.74 -2.72
N THR A 119 -10.89 2.73 -2.07
CA THR A 119 -11.86 3.61 -2.71
C THR A 119 -12.01 4.96 -2.02
N ALA A 120 -12.94 5.81 -2.50
CA ALA A 120 -13.15 7.14 -1.96
C ALA A 120 -14.61 7.61 -2.00
N PHE A 121 -14.93 8.58 -1.16
CA PHE A 121 -16.18 9.36 -1.16
C PHE A 121 -15.86 10.85 -1.25
N HIS A 122 -16.70 11.63 -1.93
CA HIS A 122 -16.68 13.08 -1.78
C HIS A 122 -17.26 13.48 -0.42
N GLY A 123 -16.67 14.50 0.18
CA GLY A 123 -17.04 15.02 1.50
C GLY A 123 -16.37 14.31 2.67
N ALA A 124 -16.59 14.87 3.85
CA ALA A 124 -16.17 14.26 5.11
C ALA A 124 -17.15 13.15 5.49
N VAL A 125 -16.64 11.94 5.68
CA VAL A 125 -17.42 10.78 6.10
C VAL A 125 -16.87 10.27 7.43
N ASN A 126 -17.71 10.28 8.46
CA ASN A 126 -17.32 9.86 9.80
C ASN A 126 -17.36 8.34 10.00
N ASP A 127 -18.20 7.65 9.24
CA ASP A 127 -18.44 6.21 9.36
C ASP A 127 -18.85 5.63 8.00
N VAL A 128 -18.26 4.50 7.65
CA VAL A 128 -18.57 3.75 6.43
C VAL A 128 -18.90 2.32 6.85
N ARG A 129 -20.10 1.87 6.47
CA ARG A 129 -20.60 0.54 6.81
C ARG A 129 -20.76 -0.30 5.57
N VAL A 130 -20.47 -1.58 5.71
CA VAL A 130 -20.75 -2.59 4.70
C VAL A 130 -22.20 -3.05 4.85
N SER A 131 -22.97 -3.00 3.78
CA SER A 131 -24.37 -3.44 3.72
C SER A 131 -24.64 -4.29 2.48
N PRO A 132 -25.33 -5.44 2.56
CA PRO A 132 -25.61 -6.15 3.81
C PRO A 132 -24.30 -6.52 4.51
N ALA A 133 -24.37 -6.82 5.81
CA ALA A 133 -23.22 -7.40 6.52
C ALA A 133 -22.72 -8.62 5.73
N SER A 134 -21.47 -8.55 5.27
CA SER A 134 -20.89 -9.51 4.34
C SER A 134 -19.86 -10.37 5.07
N ALA A 135 -20.00 -11.70 4.98
CA ALA A 135 -19.01 -12.63 5.51
C ALA A 135 -17.67 -12.59 4.74
N TYR A 136 -17.64 -11.90 3.60
CA TYR A 136 -16.44 -11.70 2.80
C TYR A 136 -15.60 -10.54 3.31
N VAL A 137 -16.13 -9.60 4.09
CA VAL A 137 -15.33 -8.52 4.69
C VAL A 137 -14.69 -9.02 5.97
N VAL A 138 -13.37 -9.05 6.03
CA VAL A 138 -12.58 -9.76 7.07
C VAL A 138 -11.86 -8.82 8.04
N GLY A 139 -12.16 -7.53 8.02
CA GLY A 139 -11.54 -6.53 8.88
C GLY A 139 -12.41 -5.29 9.09
N PRO A 140 -11.93 -4.31 9.87
CA PRO A 140 -12.58 -3.01 9.98
C PRO A 140 -12.57 -2.29 8.63
N VAL A 141 -13.44 -1.30 8.49
CA VAL A 141 -13.36 -0.32 7.41
C VAL A 141 -12.53 0.86 7.93
N HIS A 142 -11.44 1.16 7.25
CA HIS A 142 -10.53 2.24 7.58
C HIS A 142 -10.86 3.45 6.72
N THR A 143 -10.83 4.64 7.32
CA THR A 143 -11.14 5.88 6.61
C THR A 143 -10.11 6.95 6.88
N ARG A 144 -9.87 7.79 5.87
CA ARG A 144 -8.99 8.95 5.96
C ARG A 144 -9.54 10.10 5.15
N THR A 145 -9.96 11.17 5.83
CA THR A 145 -10.41 12.39 5.18
C THR A 145 -9.24 13.33 4.92
N VAL A 146 -9.18 13.87 3.70
CA VAL A 146 -8.19 14.82 3.24
C VAL A 146 -8.89 16.01 2.60
N VAL A 147 -8.34 17.21 2.80
CA VAL A 147 -8.74 18.42 2.08
C VAL A 147 -7.74 18.63 0.94
N LEU A 148 -8.26 18.59 -0.29
CA LEU A 148 -7.53 18.82 -1.54
C LEU A 148 -7.53 20.31 -1.90
N GLY A 149 -6.97 20.65 -3.06
CA GLY A 149 -7.08 21.99 -3.63
C GLY A 149 -8.53 22.48 -3.73
N TYR A 150 -8.72 23.81 -3.63
CA TYR A 150 -10.04 24.47 -3.69
C TYR A 150 -11.03 24.05 -2.58
N ASP A 151 -10.50 23.62 -1.42
CA ASP A 151 -11.28 23.16 -0.27
C ASP A 151 -12.18 21.94 -0.58
N GLU A 152 -11.85 21.20 -1.64
CA GLU A 152 -12.51 19.93 -1.91
C GLU A 152 -12.15 18.91 -0.83
N ILE A 153 -13.15 18.22 -0.28
CA ILE A 153 -12.95 17.24 0.78
C ILE A 153 -13.19 15.86 0.19
N VAL A 154 -12.27 14.93 0.43
CA VAL A 154 -12.38 13.53 0.00
C VAL A 154 -12.07 12.62 1.18
N THR A 155 -12.87 11.58 1.36
CA THR A 155 -12.61 10.52 2.34
C THR A 155 -12.22 9.24 1.62
N PHE A 156 -10.95 8.86 1.75
CA PHE A 156 -10.43 7.58 1.30
C PHE A 156 -10.84 6.47 2.25
N VAL A 157 -11.09 5.29 1.69
CA VAL A 157 -11.62 4.13 2.40
C VAL A 157 -10.87 2.89 1.97
N GLY A 158 -10.39 2.15 2.96
CA GLY A 158 -9.70 0.87 2.80
C GLY A 158 -10.38 -0.21 3.62
N TYR A 159 -10.49 -1.43 3.09
CA TYR A 159 -11.04 -2.57 3.82
C TYR A 159 -10.60 -3.89 3.21
N HIS A 160 -10.60 -4.93 4.05
CA HIS A 160 -10.17 -6.26 3.64
C HIS A 160 -11.34 -7.11 3.20
N VAL A 161 -11.16 -7.81 2.09
CA VAL A 161 -12.13 -8.77 1.57
C VAL A 161 -11.47 -10.11 1.29
N ARG A 162 -12.11 -11.19 1.72
CA ARG A 162 -11.80 -12.52 1.23
C ARG A 162 -12.56 -12.73 -0.06
N LEU A 163 -11.85 -12.80 -1.18
CA LEU A 163 -12.50 -13.02 -2.47
C LEU A 163 -13.06 -14.44 -2.57
N PRO A 164 -14.24 -14.61 -3.20
CA PRO A 164 -14.86 -15.91 -3.41
C PRO A 164 -14.09 -16.71 -4.48
N GLN A 165 -14.58 -17.90 -4.80
CA GLN A 165 -14.01 -18.69 -5.89
C GLN A 165 -14.13 -17.95 -7.23
N PRO A 166 -13.25 -18.21 -8.21
CA PRO A 166 -13.31 -17.58 -9.52
C PRO A 166 -14.71 -17.63 -10.15
N GLY A 167 -15.12 -16.51 -10.76
CA GLY A 167 -16.44 -16.38 -11.39
C GLY A 167 -17.62 -16.11 -10.44
N GLN A 168 -17.38 -15.92 -9.13
CA GLN A 168 -18.39 -15.47 -8.18
C GLN A 168 -18.20 -13.99 -7.84
N SER A 169 -19.28 -13.23 -7.69
CA SER A 169 -19.23 -11.84 -7.21
C SER A 169 -19.49 -11.76 -5.71
N VAL A 170 -18.94 -10.72 -5.08
CA VAL A 170 -19.25 -10.33 -3.71
C VAL A 170 -20.23 -9.16 -3.76
N PRO A 171 -21.54 -9.38 -3.54
CA PRO A 171 -22.48 -8.27 -3.44
C PRO A 171 -22.26 -7.54 -2.12
N LEU A 172 -21.89 -6.26 -2.20
CA LEU A 172 -21.82 -5.37 -1.04
C LEU A 172 -22.00 -3.92 -1.48
N ASP A 173 -22.56 -3.13 -0.58
CA ASP A 173 -22.64 -1.68 -0.66
C ASP A 173 -21.79 -1.07 0.45
N LEU A 174 -21.19 0.08 0.17
CA LEU A 174 -20.61 0.94 1.18
C LEU A 174 -21.58 2.08 1.46
N CYS A 175 -22.06 2.15 2.69
CA CYS A 175 -23.05 3.11 3.15
C CYS A 175 -22.44 4.11 4.12
N THR A 176 -22.73 5.39 3.90
CA THR A 176 -22.35 6.50 4.79
C THR A 176 -23.60 7.07 5.45
N ALA A 177 -23.48 7.73 6.61
CA ALA A 177 -24.61 8.44 7.21
C ALA A 177 -24.91 9.76 6.46
N PRO A 178 -26.17 10.14 6.19
CA PRO A 178 -27.42 9.51 6.65
C PRO A 178 -28.06 8.57 5.60
N ASP A 179 -27.36 7.51 5.20
CA ASP A 179 -27.80 6.42 4.31
C ASP A 179 -27.56 6.63 2.80
N GLN A 180 -26.43 7.25 2.45
CA GLN A 180 -25.93 7.19 1.07
C GLN A 180 -25.11 5.92 0.88
N CYS A 181 -25.72 4.95 0.20
CA CYS A 181 -25.08 3.70 -0.21
C CYS A 181 -24.63 3.78 -1.66
N ARG A 182 -23.47 3.20 -1.96
CA ARG A 182 -23.02 2.98 -3.33
C ARG A 182 -22.65 1.51 -3.53
N ASP A 183 -22.93 1.03 -4.74
CA ASP A 183 -22.56 -0.32 -5.17
C ASP A 183 -21.04 -0.45 -5.09
N ALA A 184 -20.61 -1.34 -4.22
CA ALA A 184 -19.22 -1.70 -4.02
C ALA A 184 -18.99 -3.19 -4.27
N SER A 185 -19.86 -3.80 -5.07
CA SER A 185 -19.77 -5.21 -5.41
C SER A 185 -18.47 -5.48 -6.15
N LEU A 186 -17.82 -6.57 -5.78
CA LEU A 186 -16.55 -7.00 -6.36
C LEU A 186 -16.81 -8.18 -7.28
N ASP A 187 -16.25 -8.10 -8.48
CA ASP A 187 -16.19 -9.27 -9.35
C ASP A 187 -15.04 -10.17 -8.87
N GLY A 188 -15.32 -11.46 -8.71
CA GLY A 188 -14.29 -12.44 -8.40
C GLY A 188 -13.25 -12.51 -9.52
N PRO A 189 -12.07 -13.08 -9.23
CA PRO A 189 -11.05 -13.25 -10.26
C PRO A 189 -11.60 -14.07 -11.44
N PRO A 190 -11.20 -13.75 -12.68
CA PRO A 190 -11.66 -14.49 -13.85
C PRO A 190 -11.29 -15.97 -13.76
N THR A 191 -12.13 -16.83 -14.34
CA THR A 191 -11.95 -18.30 -14.32
C THR A 191 -10.65 -18.78 -14.97
N ASP A 192 -10.04 -17.94 -15.80
CA ASP A 192 -8.86 -18.27 -16.59
C ASP A 192 -7.55 -17.91 -15.87
N PHE A 193 -7.62 -17.46 -14.60
CA PHE A 193 -6.43 -17.31 -13.75
C PHE A 193 -5.82 -18.69 -13.46
N ALA A 194 -4.90 -19.14 -14.31
CA ALA A 194 -3.91 -20.11 -13.90
C ALA A 194 -3.05 -19.44 -12.82
N PRO A 195 -2.87 -20.03 -11.62
CA PRO A 195 -1.96 -19.48 -10.64
C PRO A 195 -0.59 -19.36 -11.29
N THR A 196 -0.13 -18.12 -11.48
CA THR A 196 1.22 -17.89 -11.96
C THR A 196 2.12 -18.35 -10.82
N THR A 197 2.81 -19.47 -11.00
CA THR A 197 3.77 -19.97 -10.02
C THR A 197 4.70 -18.80 -9.66
N PRO A 198 4.79 -18.39 -8.38
CA PRO A 198 5.73 -17.35 -8.01
C PRO A 198 7.14 -17.78 -8.47
N PRO A 199 7.97 -16.85 -8.98
CA PRO A 199 9.34 -17.20 -9.33
C PRO A 199 9.99 -17.85 -8.10
N ALA A 200 10.61 -19.02 -8.30
CA ALA A 200 11.31 -19.72 -7.24
C ALA A 200 12.28 -18.75 -6.55
N PRO A 201 12.41 -18.79 -5.21
CA PRO A 201 13.38 -17.96 -4.52
C PRO A 201 14.75 -18.21 -5.15
N VAL A 202 15.39 -17.13 -5.61
CA VAL A 202 16.74 -17.20 -6.15
C VAL A 202 17.62 -17.68 -5.01
N SER A 203 18.05 -18.94 -5.08
CA SER A 203 18.90 -19.57 -4.07
C SER A 203 20.02 -18.61 -3.66
N ALA A 204 20.05 -18.33 -2.36
CA ALA A 204 21.13 -17.59 -1.72
C ALA A 204 22.50 -18.14 -2.16
N LEU A 205 23.43 -17.21 -2.35
CA LEU A 205 24.84 -17.47 -2.67
C LEU A 205 25.42 -18.67 -1.91
N PRO A 206 26.36 -19.43 -2.52
CA PRO A 206 27.01 -20.54 -1.84
C PRO A 206 27.76 -20.04 -0.60
N PRO A 207 27.82 -20.85 0.49
CA PRO A 207 28.45 -20.43 1.72
C PRO A 207 29.93 -20.14 1.48
N HIS A 208 30.34 -18.93 1.86
CA HIS A 208 31.73 -18.55 1.98
C HIS A 208 32.49 -19.60 2.82
N ARG A 209 33.45 -20.25 2.17
CA ARG A 209 34.41 -21.17 2.79
C ARG A 209 35.23 -20.38 3.82
N SER A 210 34.82 -20.44 5.09
CA SER A 210 35.61 -19.90 6.19
C SER A 210 36.91 -20.70 6.27
N GLY A 211 38.02 -20.01 6.01
CA GLY A 211 39.36 -20.55 6.21
C GLY A 211 39.59 -20.84 7.68
N SER A 212 39.74 -22.13 8.03
CA SER A 212 40.29 -22.52 9.31
C SER A 212 41.80 -22.36 9.22
N ARG A 213 42.32 -21.38 9.96
CA ARG A 213 43.75 -21.28 10.27
C ARG A 213 44.13 -22.50 11.10
N ASP A 214 45.07 -23.29 10.59
CA ASP A 214 45.83 -24.24 11.40
C ASP A 214 46.60 -23.48 12.47
N LEU A 215 46.16 -23.64 13.72
CA LEU A 215 46.90 -23.27 14.91
C LEU A 215 47.42 -24.57 15.52
N SER A 216 48.69 -24.85 15.25
CA SER A 216 49.54 -25.75 16.02
C SER A 216 49.64 -25.26 17.46
N ASP A 217 49.30 -26.09 18.46
CA ASP A 217 50.14 -26.27 19.65
C ASP A 217 49.66 -27.43 20.57
N THR A 218 50.49 -28.47 20.63
CA THR A 218 51.11 -29.11 21.81
C THR A 218 50.29 -29.62 23.02
N SER A 219 50.71 -30.82 23.48
CA SER A 219 50.60 -31.41 24.84
C SER A 219 49.36 -32.32 25.07
N ALA A 220 49.42 -33.55 25.58
CA ALA A 220 50.47 -34.38 26.18
C ALA A 220 50.06 -35.87 26.04
N ARG A 221 51.03 -36.77 25.83
CA ARG A 221 50.80 -38.23 25.83
C ARG A 221 51.77 -38.94 26.76
N ALA A 222 51.26 -39.45 27.88
CA ALA A 222 51.75 -40.60 28.65
C ALA A 222 50.69 -40.94 29.73
N PRO A 223 50.65 -42.14 30.34
CA PRO A 223 51.59 -43.25 30.25
C PRO A 223 50.92 -44.62 29.98
N ARG A 224 51.71 -45.67 29.73
CA ARG A 224 51.49 -47.03 30.26
C ARG A 224 52.72 -47.91 30.02
N HIS A 225 53.50 -48.07 31.08
CA HIS A 225 54.37 -49.23 31.27
C HIS A 225 53.48 -50.46 31.52
N ARG A 226 53.79 -51.57 30.86
CA ARG A 226 53.52 -52.92 31.36
C ARG A 226 54.88 -53.59 31.58
N LEU A 227 54.98 -54.24 32.74
CA LEU A 227 55.96 -55.26 33.09
C LEU A 227 55.87 -56.45 32.13
#